data_AF-A0A6D2K5C3-F1
#
_entry.id   AF-A0A6D2K5C3-F1
#
_cell.length_a   1.000
_cell.length_b   1.000
_cell.length_c   1.000
_cell.angle_alpha   90.00
_cell.angle_beta   90.00
_cell.angle_gamma   90.00
#
_symmetry.space_group_name_H-M   'P 1'
#
loop_
_entity.id
_entity.type
_entity.pdbx_description
1 polymer ?
#
loop_
_entity_poly.entity_id
_entity_poly.type
_entity_poly.pdbx_seq_one_letter_code
_entity_poly.pdbx_strand_id
1 'polypeptide(L)'
;MNTHPGKILSSIVSAKRLNLCLATSKDAYPVGTVFHSLVHLRRHGLQANKLRPCWTEPSSVPECLLSSLETFTWEKYEGIKEEKEVAAFILRSASCLKKVTISSKATDSDKKLELIKELSFSARRSPTCQLAFD
;
A
#
# COMPACT_ATOMS: atom_id res chain seq x y z
N MET A 1 -30.18 -11.08 4.43
CA MET A 1 -29.48 -10.65 5.67
C MET A 1 -28.49 -9.58 5.27
N ASN A 2 -28.83 -8.32 5.51
CA ASN A 2 -28.17 -7.17 4.90
C ASN A 2 -27.16 -6.62 5.91
N THR A 3 -25.92 -7.06 5.79
CA THR A 3 -24.84 -6.64 6.68
C THR A 3 -24.42 -5.22 6.29
N HIS A 4 -24.80 -4.24 7.10
CA HIS A 4 -24.43 -2.84 6.91
C HIS A 4 -22.90 -2.66 6.93
N PRO A 5 -22.28 -2.16 5.85
CA PRO A 5 -20.83 -1.98 5.73
C PRO A 5 -20.22 -1.15 6.87
N GLY A 6 -20.98 -0.16 7.38
CA GLY A 6 -20.53 0.72 8.46
C GLY A 6 -20.19 0.00 9.77
N LYS A 7 -20.86 -1.11 10.10
CA LYS A 7 -20.57 -1.90 11.32
C LYS A 7 -19.34 -2.79 11.18
N ILE A 8 -18.99 -3.18 9.96
CA ILE A 8 -17.78 -3.95 9.70
C ILE A 8 -16.57 -3.03 9.86
N LEU A 9 -16.64 -1.81 9.30
CA LEU A 9 -15.57 -0.81 9.33
C LEU A 9 -15.23 -0.32 10.75
N SER A 10 -16.23 -0.16 11.63
CA SER A 10 -16.00 0.18 13.04
C SER A 10 -15.28 -0.92 13.85
N SER A 11 -15.31 -2.18 13.39
CA SER A 11 -14.53 -3.26 14.00
C SER A 11 -13.08 -3.33 13.49
N ILE A 12 -12.74 -2.57 12.44
CA ILE A 12 -11.39 -2.55 11.84
C ILE A 12 -10.49 -1.49 12.49
N VAL A 13 -11.04 -0.58 13.32
CA VAL A 13 -10.26 0.50 13.98
C VAL A 13 -9.16 -0.05 14.92
N SER A 14 -9.31 -1.29 15.39
CA SER A 14 -8.30 -2.05 16.17
C SER A 14 -7.49 -3.08 15.36
N ALA A 15 -7.67 -3.13 14.03
CA ALA A 15 -6.98 -4.11 13.20
C ALA A 15 -5.50 -3.74 13.03
N LYS A 16 -4.62 -4.60 13.54
CA LYS A 16 -3.16 -4.47 13.37
C LYS A 16 -2.68 -4.81 11.96
N ARG A 17 -3.55 -5.45 11.15
CA ARG A 17 -3.28 -5.87 9.77
C ARG A 17 -4.44 -5.46 8.88
N LEU A 18 -4.15 -4.75 7.79
CA LEU A 18 -5.13 -4.37 6.77
C LEU A 18 -4.71 -4.99 5.43
N ASN A 19 -5.64 -5.68 4.75
CA ASN A 19 -5.46 -6.15 3.39
C ASN A 19 -6.31 -5.30 2.44
N LEU A 20 -5.66 -4.52 1.57
CA LEU A 20 -6.31 -3.70 0.56
C LEU A 20 -6.47 -4.49 -0.74
N CYS A 21 -7.67 -5.00 -0.98
CA CYS A 21 -8.09 -5.51 -2.29
C CYS A 21 -8.91 -4.43 -3.01
N LEU A 22 -8.29 -3.69 -3.93
CA LEU A 22 -8.99 -2.70 -4.75
C LEU A 22 -9.72 -3.39 -5.93
N ALA A 23 -10.85 -4.03 -5.64
CA ALA A 23 -11.79 -4.43 -6.68
C ALA A 23 -12.77 -3.29 -6.95
N THR A 24 -12.45 -2.40 -7.90
CA THR A 24 -13.33 -1.53 -8.74
C THR A 24 -14.65 -0.94 -8.21
N SER A 25 -14.95 -0.98 -6.91
CA SER A 25 -16.14 -0.34 -6.37
C SER A 25 -15.84 1.12 -6.09
N LYS A 26 -16.79 2.00 -6.45
CA LYS A 26 -16.80 3.43 -6.12
C LYS A 26 -16.71 3.74 -4.62
N ASP A 27 -16.72 2.71 -3.77
CA ASP A 27 -16.74 2.78 -2.31
C ASP A 27 -15.49 2.19 -1.62
N ALA A 28 -14.39 1.95 -2.34
CA ALA A 28 -13.26 1.19 -1.81
C ALA A 28 -12.45 1.89 -0.70
N TYR A 29 -12.72 3.17 -0.44
CA TYR A 29 -12.25 3.89 0.74
C TYR A 29 -13.38 4.77 1.27
N PRO A 30 -13.93 4.51 2.46
CA PRO A 30 -14.52 5.60 3.23
C PRO A 30 -13.40 6.61 3.50
N VAL A 31 -13.43 7.74 2.81
CA VAL A 31 -12.78 8.97 3.25
C VAL A 31 -13.15 9.14 4.73
N GLY A 32 -12.18 9.01 5.63
CA GLY A 32 -12.38 9.19 7.07
C GLY A 32 -12.27 7.95 7.97
N THR A 33 -11.85 6.77 7.50
CA THR A 33 -11.49 5.67 8.43
C THR A 33 -10.03 5.80 8.87
N VAL A 34 -9.82 6.25 10.11
CA VAL A 34 -8.50 6.36 10.75
C VAL A 34 -8.21 5.07 11.50
N PHE A 35 -7.25 4.28 11.01
CA PHE A 35 -6.64 3.21 11.80
C PHE A 35 -5.62 3.85 12.72
N HIS A 36 -5.69 3.60 14.03
CA HIS A 36 -4.76 4.21 15.00
C HIS A 36 -3.55 3.31 15.30
N SER A 37 -3.53 2.06 14.82
CA SER A 37 -2.48 1.08 15.15
C SER A 37 -2.22 0.06 14.04
N LEU A 38 -2.22 0.50 12.78
CA LEU A 38 -1.87 -0.38 11.67
C LEU A 38 -0.37 -0.65 11.67
N VAL A 39 0.02 -1.89 11.94
CA VAL A 39 1.44 -2.32 11.97
C VAL A 39 1.87 -2.95 10.66
N HIS A 40 0.96 -3.69 10.02
CA HIS A 40 1.21 -4.35 8.74
C HIS A 40 0.17 -3.97 7.70
N LEU A 41 0.62 -3.39 6.60
CA LEU A 41 -0.19 -3.10 5.43
C LEU A 41 0.12 -4.11 4.34
N ARG A 42 -0.89 -4.83 3.85
CA ARG A 42 -0.79 -5.68 2.67
C ARG A 42 -1.62 -5.10 1.53
N ARG A 43 -1.03 -5.00 0.35
CA ARG A 43 -1.69 -4.57 -0.89
C ARG A 43 -1.49 -5.62 -1.97
N HIS A 44 -2.53 -5.85 -2.76
CA HIS A 44 -2.40 -6.60 -4.01
C HIS A 44 -2.36 -5.63 -5.20
N GLY A 45 -1.54 -5.96 -6.19
CA GLY A 45 -1.32 -5.19 -7.41
C GLY A 45 -2.53 -5.22 -8.33
N LEU A 46 -2.57 -4.22 -9.20
CA LEU A 46 -3.67 -4.03 -10.14
C LEU A 46 -3.62 -5.09 -11.25
N GLN A 47 -4.78 -5.58 -11.67
CA GLN A 47 -4.89 -6.44 -12.86
C GLN A 47 -4.99 -5.56 -14.11
N ALA A 48 -4.17 -5.84 -15.13
CA ALA A 48 -4.11 -5.06 -16.37
C ALA A 48 -5.45 -4.89 -17.10
N ASN A 49 -6.43 -5.77 -16.90
CA ASN A 49 -7.74 -5.75 -17.55
C ASN A 49 -8.84 -4.92 -16.85
N LYS A 50 -8.54 -4.19 -15.77
CA LYS A 50 -9.51 -3.29 -15.11
C LYS A 50 -9.18 -1.83 -15.42
N LEU A 51 -10.23 -1.03 -15.66
CA LEU A 51 -10.15 0.43 -15.74
C LEU A 51 -9.34 0.94 -14.53
N ARG A 52 -8.14 1.45 -14.80
CA ARG A 52 -7.19 1.87 -13.77
C ARG A 52 -7.64 3.24 -13.26
N PRO A 53 -8.06 3.36 -11.98
CA PRO A 53 -8.28 4.67 -11.40
C PRO A 53 -6.95 5.43 -11.39
N CYS A 54 -6.93 6.67 -11.87
CA CYS A 54 -5.79 7.55 -11.70
C CYS A 54 -5.54 7.76 -10.20
N TRP A 55 -4.32 7.46 -9.75
CA TRP A 55 -3.95 7.73 -8.36
C TRP A 55 -3.98 9.24 -8.11
N THR A 56 -4.57 9.63 -6.98
CA THR A 56 -4.54 11.00 -6.47
C THR A 56 -3.92 10.95 -5.09
N GLU A 57 -2.84 11.70 -4.90
CA GLU A 57 -2.18 11.76 -3.60
C GLU A 57 -3.14 12.35 -2.55
N PRO A 58 -3.27 11.71 -1.37
CA PRO A 58 -4.08 12.25 -0.27
C PRO A 58 -3.55 13.60 0.20
N SER A 59 -4.44 14.54 0.50
CA SER A 59 -4.07 15.86 1.05
C SER A 59 -3.48 15.79 2.47
N SER A 60 -3.73 14.70 3.19
CA SER A 60 -3.22 14.45 4.54
C SER A 60 -2.70 13.03 4.66
N VAL A 61 -1.59 12.86 5.36
CA VAL A 61 -1.03 11.53 5.66
C VAL A 61 -1.83 10.88 6.79
N PRO A 62 -2.34 9.63 6.62
CA PRO A 62 -3.01 8.91 7.70
C PRO A 62 -2.10 8.72 8.91
N GLU A 63 -2.65 8.89 10.12
CA GLU A 63 -1.87 8.81 11.37
C GLU A 63 -1.14 7.47 11.50
N CYS A 64 -1.79 6.34 11.21
CA CYS A 64 -1.12 5.04 11.28
C CYS A 64 0.10 4.91 10.37
N LEU A 65 0.12 5.61 9.24
CA LEU A 65 1.27 5.59 8.35
C LEU A 65 2.47 6.23 9.06
N LEU A 66 2.23 7.35 9.76
CA LEU A 66 3.22 8.08 10.53
C LEU A 66 3.64 7.33 11.80
N SER A 67 2.70 6.82 12.59
CA SER A 67 2.94 6.44 13.99
C SER A 67 3.06 4.94 14.24
N SER A 68 2.58 4.08 13.33
CA SER A 68 2.46 2.65 13.64
C SER A 68 2.89 1.69 12.53
N LEU A 69 2.93 2.12 11.26
CA LEU A 69 3.20 1.19 10.16
C LEU A 69 4.66 0.75 10.19
N GLU A 70 4.88 -0.54 10.43
CA GLU A 70 6.22 -1.13 10.47
C GLU A 70 6.52 -2.00 9.26
N THR A 71 5.51 -2.64 8.67
CA THR A 71 5.70 -3.53 7.52
C THR A 71 4.71 -3.22 6.41
N PHE A 72 5.22 -3.12 5.18
CA PHE A 72 4.42 -3.01 3.98
C PHE A 72 4.70 -4.18 3.02
N THR A 73 3.66 -4.89 2.59
CA THR A 73 3.78 -5.96 1.60
C THR A 73 2.94 -5.63 0.37
N TRP A 74 3.57 -5.63 -0.80
CA TRP A 74 2.89 -5.45 -2.08
C TRP A 74 3.01 -6.72 -2.91
N GLU A 75 1.90 -7.40 -3.12
CA GLU A 75 1.86 -8.61 -3.94
C GLU A 75 1.44 -8.33 -5.38
N LYS A 76 2.00 -9.03 -6.37
CA LYS A 76 1.65 -8.86 -7.79
C LYS A 76 1.89 -7.43 -8.32
N TYR A 77 2.93 -6.76 -7.82
CA TYR A 77 3.34 -5.43 -8.27
C TYR A 77 3.79 -5.49 -9.73
N GLU A 78 3.14 -4.70 -10.59
CA GLU A 78 3.47 -4.57 -12.01
C GLU A 78 4.37 -3.36 -12.27
N GLY A 79 4.43 -2.42 -11.33
CA GLY A 79 5.30 -1.25 -11.41
C GLY A 79 4.83 -0.23 -12.45
N ILE A 80 3.52 -0.17 -12.64
CA ILE A 80 2.87 0.88 -13.42
C ILE A 80 2.90 2.19 -12.64
N LYS A 81 2.71 3.32 -13.35
CA LYS A 81 2.84 4.67 -12.80
C LYS A 81 2.09 4.85 -11.46
N GLU A 82 0.84 4.41 -11.40
CA GLU A 82 -0.01 4.58 -10.21
C GLU A 82 0.50 3.75 -9.03
N GLU A 83 1.05 2.56 -9.28
CA GLU A 83 1.60 1.72 -8.21
C GLU A 83 2.88 2.34 -7.65
N LYS A 84 3.73 2.89 -8.53
CA LYS A 84 4.94 3.62 -8.17
C LYS A 84 4.64 4.82 -7.29
N GLU A 85 3.64 5.62 -7.66
CA GLU A 85 3.22 6.80 -6.90
C GLU A 85 2.77 6.45 -5.47
N VAL A 86 1.97 5.40 -5.32
CA VAL A 86 1.54 4.91 -4.00
C VAL A 86 2.74 4.38 -3.20
N ALA A 87 3.61 3.59 -3.82
CA ALA A 87 4.77 3.01 -3.13
C ALA A 87 5.68 4.14 -2.61
N ALA A 88 5.96 5.13 -3.45
CA ALA A 88 6.74 6.30 -3.09
C ALA A 88 6.05 7.12 -1.98
N PHE A 89 4.72 7.29 -2.02
CA PHE A 89 3.97 7.94 -0.96
C PHE A 89 4.11 7.22 0.39
N ILE A 90 3.98 5.89 0.42
CA ILE A 90 4.15 5.08 1.63
C ILE A 90 5.58 5.21 2.17
N LEU A 91 6.59 5.06 1.31
CA LEU A 91 8.00 5.15 1.68
C LEU A 91 8.36 6.54 2.24
N ARG A 92 7.88 7.62 1.61
CA ARG A 92 8.18 9.00 2.03
C ARG A 92 7.40 9.45 3.27
N SER A 93 6.29 8.78 3.58
CA SER A 93 5.39 9.16 4.67
C SER A 93 5.62 8.34 5.93
N ALA A 94 5.91 7.04 5.81
CA ALA A 94 5.87 6.13 6.94
C ALA A 94 7.14 6.19 7.82
N SER A 95 7.08 6.91 8.94
CA SER A 95 8.23 7.10 9.85
C SER A 95 8.63 5.86 10.63
N CYS A 96 7.71 4.94 10.91
CA CYS A 96 8.00 3.72 11.67
C CYS A 96 8.32 2.51 10.76
N LEU A 97 8.35 2.69 9.44
CA LEU A 97 8.47 1.59 8.49
C LEU A 97 9.84 0.91 8.63
N LYS A 98 9.84 -0.40 8.89
CA LYS A 98 11.05 -1.22 9.06
C LYS A 98 11.29 -2.09 7.84
N LYS A 99 10.22 -2.61 7.23
CA LYS A 99 10.32 -3.55 6.13
C LYS A 99 9.30 -3.28 5.03
N VAL A 100 9.76 -3.33 3.79
CA VAL A 100 8.92 -3.36 2.59
C VAL A 100 9.24 -4.62 1.82
N THR A 101 8.22 -5.39 1.45
CA THR A 101 8.34 -6.60 0.63
C THR A 101 7.49 -6.46 -0.61
N ILE A 102 8.09 -6.63 -1.78
CA ILE A 102 7.41 -6.50 -3.06
C ILE A 102 7.58 -7.79 -3.84
N SER A 103 6.45 -8.43 -4.19
CA SER A 103 6.44 -9.57 -5.10
C SER A 103 5.84 -9.14 -6.43
N SER A 104 6.53 -9.47 -7.52
CA SER A 104 6.05 -9.23 -8.88
C SER A 104 5.60 -10.53 -9.53
N LYS A 105 4.55 -10.45 -10.37
CA LYS A 105 4.15 -11.58 -11.24
C LYS A 105 4.93 -11.56 -12.56
N ALA A 106 5.74 -10.53 -12.82
CA ALA A 106 6.52 -10.45 -14.05
C ALA A 106 7.54 -11.61 -14.10
N THR A 107 7.52 -12.35 -15.20
CA THR A 107 8.53 -13.37 -15.52
C THR A 107 9.80 -12.78 -16.13
N ASP A 108 9.75 -11.49 -16.48
CA ASP A 108 10.82 -10.73 -17.12
C ASP A 108 11.79 -10.18 -16.06
N SER A 109 13.04 -10.66 -16.11
CA SER A 109 14.09 -10.29 -15.16
C SER A 109 14.52 -8.83 -15.26
N ASP A 110 14.48 -8.25 -16.47
CA ASP A 110 14.91 -6.87 -16.70
C ASP A 110 13.89 -5.90 -16.14
N LYS A 111 12.60 -6.20 -16.32
CA LYS A 111 11.51 -5.46 -15.65
C LYS A 111 11.64 -5.56 -14.13
N LYS A 112 11.90 -6.74 -13.58
CA LYS A 112 12.10 -6.88 -12.12
C LYS A 112 13.25 -6.00 -11.63
N LEU A 113 14.37 -5.96 -12.35
CA LEU A 113 15.53 -5.12 -12.02
C LEU A 113 15.21 -3.61 -12.08
N GLU A 114 14.46 -3.17 -13.08
CA GLU A 114 14.06 -1.77 -13.22
C GLU A 114 13.19 -1.32 -12.03
N LEU A 115 12.21 -2.14 -11.64
CA LEU A 115 11.36 -1.88 -10.47
C LEU A 115 12.17 -1.83 -9.17
N ILE A 116 13.16 -2.72 -9.04
CA ILE A 116 14.06 -2.71 -7.88
C ILE A 116 14.83 -1.40 -7.79
N LYS A 117 15.42 -0.95 -8.89
CA LYS A 117 16.20 0.29 -8.94
C LYS A 117 15.33 1.47 -8.56
N GLU A 118 14.17 1.62 -9.18
CA GLU A 118 13.30 2.78 -9.01
C GLU A 118 12.81 2.94 -7.56
N LEU A 119 12.39 1.86 -6.92
CA LEU A 119 11.96 1.90 -5.52
C LEU A 119 13.14 2.06 -4.54
N SER A 120 14.33 1.58 -4.89
CA SER A 120 15.53 1.78 -4.09
C SER A 120 15.98 3.25 -4.07
N PHE A 121 15.72 4.00 -5.14
CA PHE A 121 15.98 5.44 -5.23
C PHE A 121 14.91 6.31 -4.56
N SER A 122 13.77 5.73 -4.18
CA SER A 122 12.69 6.47 -3.53
C SER A 122 13.11 6.96 -2.13
N ALA A 123 12.76 8.21 -1.83
CA ALA A 123 12.99 8.78 -0.50
C ALA A 123 12.24 7.98 0.57
N ARG A 124 12.94 7.65 1.66
CA ARG A 124 12.38 6.92 2.80
C ARG A 124 12.35 7.82 4.02
N ARG A 125 11.20 7.91 4.68
CA ARG A 125 11.07 8.64 5.95
C ARG A 125 11.82 7.95 7.07
N SER A 126 11.72 6.62 7.10
CA SER A 126 12.43 5.77 8.05
C SER A 126 13.80 5.37 7.50
N PRO A 127 14.92 5.74 8.16
CA PRO A 127 16.26 5.35 7.72
C PRO A 127 16.53 3.85 7.90
N THR A 128 15.78 3.19 8.79
CA THR A 128 15.90 1.75 9.06
C THR A 128 15.06 0.90 8.10
N CYS A 129 14.28 1.52 7.20
CA CYS A 129 13.39 0.82 6.30
C CYS A 129 14.17 0.00 5.25
N GLN A 130 14.08 -1.32 5.34
CA GLN A 130 14.67 -2.24 4.39
C GLN A 130 13.68 -2.61 3.28
N LEU A 131 14.15 -2.65 2.05
CA LEU A 131 13.37 -3.05 0.88
C LEU A 131 13.82 -4.44 0.44
N ALA A 132 12.86 -5.37 0.38
CA ALA A 132 13.04 -6.75 -0.03
C ALA A 132 12.13 -7.05 -1.22
N PHE A 133 12.60 -7.92 -2.11
CA PHE A 133 11.87 -8.34 -3.30
C PHE A 133 11.77 -9.86 -3.33
N ASP A 134 10.55 -10.36 -3.50
CA ASP A 134 10.24 -11.79 -3.63
C ASP A 134 10.04 -12.15 -5.11
#